data_AF-A0A6A3IJN5-F1
#
_entry.id   AF-A0A6A3IJN5-F1
#
_cell.length_a   1.000
_cell.length_b   1.000
_cell.length_c   1.000
_cell.angle_alpha   90.00
_cell.angle_beta   90.00
_cell.angle_gamma   90.00
#
_symmetry.space_group_name_H-M   'P 1'
#
loop_
_entity.id
_entity.type
_entity.pdbx_description
1 polymer ?
#
loop_
_entity_poly.entity_id
_entity_poly.type
_entity_poly.pdbx_seq_one_letter_code
_entity_poly.pdbx_strand_id
1 'polypeptide(L)'
;MEISAPSASDAFERSQPGTNFRPTTLQQAVHGLIVHPDYTGKTPSEIMQLMLSSSAAGIKPHPAILMKLFDLAFGIRGLSLAHLERFDLFAQRQWRREGVNMNNFAASVDLPRPRSLSTMAELFEAFSLLQAFAMRFYNAKTQAFITAAMGFAATITGMGMWNASAVDLITFWFDGVLDDYRRAIEEMVVSGVDNRDNVRQRLAKSVSDVFNTMHLIHPEASAPAAKDQGRSDRAATKRSPAESKRTRVPQDIIAALPSQNGKSVCLKFLTRAGCPSRSPERCMFGRAHFVPEKLDTVVRQYINDNMGGIRRDIPPDQ
;
A
#
# COMPACT_ATOMS: atom_id res chain seq x y z
N MET A 1 -8.77 43.78 -41.49
CA MET A 1 -8.80 42.79 -40.39
C MET A 1 -9.32 41.49 -40.98
N GLU A 2 -8.42 40.62 -41.44
CA GLU A 2 -8.80 39.27 -41.84
C GLU A 2 -9.05 38.47 -40.55
N ILE A 3 -10.30 38.04 -40.39
CA ILE A 3 -10.69 37.10 -39.33
C ILE A 3 -10.29 35.73 -39.86
N SER A 4 -9.10 35.25 -39.45
CA SER A 4 -8.68 33.88 -39.74
C SER A 4 -9.74 32.92 -39.22
N ALA A 5 -10.34 32.16 -40.15
CA ALA A 5 -11.24 31.07 -39.81
C ALA A 5 -10.47 30.02 -38.99
N PRO A 6 -11.09 29.44 -37.95
CA PRO A 6 -10.46 28.38 -37.16
C PRO A 6 -10.13 27.18 -38.05
N SER A 7 -9.00 26.54 -37.77
CA SER A 7 -8.49 25.41 -38.54
C SER A 7 -9.49 24.24 -38.57
N ALA A 8 -9.49 23.43 -39.63
CA ALA A 8 -10.40 22.29 -39.76
C ALA A 8 -10.27 21.26 -38.60
N SER A 9 -9.14 21.24 -37.89
CA SER A 9 -8.96 20.45 -36.66
C SER A 9 -9.77 20.99 -35.48
N ASP A 10 -9.88 22.32 -35.32
CA ASP A 10 -10.72 22.95 -34.27
C ASP A 10 -12.21 22.72 -34.51
N ALA A 11 -12.62 22.61 -35.78
CA ALA A 11 -14.00 22.35 -36.16
C ALA A 11 -14.39 20.88 -35.92
N PHE A 12 -13.44 19.94 -36.06
CA PHE A 12 -13.69 18.52 -35.86
C PHE A 12 -13.86 18.16 -34.37
N GLU A 13 -13.07 18.76 -33.48
CA GLU A 13 -13.21 18.59 -32.02
C GLU A 13 -14.58 19.04 -31.48
N ARG A 14 -15.24 19.99 -32.14
CA ARG A 14 -16.56 20.51 -31.73
C ARG A 14 -17.74 19.61 -32.11
N SER A 15 -17.53 18.56 -32.91
CA SER A 15 -18.62 17.78 -33.53
C SER A 15 -18.81 16.37 -32.96
N GLN A 16 -17.90 15.88 -32.12
CA GLN A 16 -18.13 14.65 -31.35
C GLN A 16 -18.86 14.98 -30.04
N PRO A 17 -19.79 14.12 -29.56
CA PRO A 17 -20.27 14.21 -28.17
C PRO A 17 -19.11 13.87 -27.23
N GLY A 18 -18.24 14.85 -27.01
CA GLY A 18 -17.08 14.74 -26.15
C GLY A 18 -17.51 14.69 -24.69
N THR A 19 -16.74 13.98 -23.88
CA THR A 19 -16.86 14.11 -22.42
C THR A 19 -16.53 15.55 -22.01
N ASN A 20 -17.03 15.97 -20.85
CA ASN A 20 -16.63 17.24 -20.21
C ASN A 20 -15.25 17.17 -19.53
N PHE A 21 -14.46 16.12 -19.80
CA PHE A 21 -13.08 16.01 -19.34
C PHE A 21 -12.19 17.04 -20.04
N ARG A 22 -11.45 17.81 -19.26
CA ARG A 22 -10.54 18.88 -19.72
C ARG A 22 -9.21 18.78 -18.96
N PRO A 23 -8.32 17.85 -19.32
CA PRO A 23 -7.02 17.73 -18.66
C PRO A 23 -6.11 18.92 -19.01
N THR A 24 -5.26 19.31 -18.07
CA THR A 24 -4.26 20.36 -18.30
C THR A 24 -3.20 19.93 -19.31
N THR A 25 -2.44 20.89 -19.87
CA THR A 25 -1.33 20.60 -20.79
C THR A 25 -0.33 19.61 -20.19
N LEU A 26 -0.02 19.76 -18.90
CA LEU A 26 0.89 18.84 -18.22
C LEU A 26 0.30 17.43 -18.08
N GLN A 27 -0.99 17.31 -17.74
CA GLN A 27 -1.66 16.00 -17.68
C GLN A 27 -1.69 15.30 -19.03
N GLN A 28 -1.91 16.04 -20.12
CA GLN A 28 -1.86 15.50 -21.48
C GLN A 28 -0.45 15.04 -21.86
N ALA A 29 0.57 15.83 -21.53
CA ALA A 29 1.96 15.45 -21.77
C ALA A 29 2.37 14.19 -20.98
N VAL A 30 2.01 14.12 -19.70
CA VAL A 30 2.21 12.94 -18.86
C VAL A 30 1.49 11.73 -19.45
N HIS A 31 0.21 11.87 -19.82
CA HIS A 31 -0.56 10.79 -20.45
C HIS A 31 0.11 10.27 -21.72
N GLY A 32 0.57 11.16 -22.60
CA GLY A 32 1.27 10.80 -23.84
C GLY A 32 2.53 9.96 -23.60
N LEU A 33 3.19 10.11 -22.45
CA LEU A 33 4.39 9.35 -22.08
C LEU A 33 4.11 8.00 -21.38
N ILE A 34 2.87 7.74 -20.99
CA ILE A 34 2.46 6.51 -20.30
C ILE A 34 1.43 5.68 -21.04
N VAL A 35 0.69 6.26 -21.99
CA VAL A 35 -0.41 5.59 -22.69
C VAL A 35 0.08 4.40 -23.52
N HIS A 36 -0.76 3.37 -23.64
CA HIS A 36 -0.52 2.23 -24.52
C HIS A 36 -0.41 2.69 -26.00
N PRO A 37 0.50 2.12 -26.81
CA PRO A 37 0.71 2.51 -28.20
C PRO A 37 -0.57 2.50 -29.06
N ASP A 38 -1.47 1.53 -28.85
CA ASP A 38 -2.76 1.42 -29.56
C ASP A 38 -3.69 2.63 -29.39
N TYR A 39 -3.40 3.50 -28.41
CA TYR A 39 -4.21 4.68 -28.12
C TYR A 39 -3.46 5.99 -28.30
N THR A 40 -2.23 5.95 -28.82
CA THR A 40 -1.49 7.16 -29.16
C THR A 40 -2.29 8.00 -30.16
N GLY A 41 -2.40 9.31 -29.89
CA GLY A 41 -3.13 10.25 -30.74
C GLY A 41 -4.64 10.31 -30.49
N LYS A 42 -5.21 9.45 -29.63
CA LYS A 42 -6.60 9.60 -29.20
C LYS A 42 -6.78 10.83 -28.31
N THR A 43 -7.93 11.48 -28.45
CA THR A 43 -8.30 12.62 -27.61
C THR A 43 -8.58 12.17 -26.17
N PRO A 44 -8.42 13.05 -25.17
CA PRO A 44 -8.77 12.72 -23.79
C PRO A 44 -10.20 12.20 -23.61
N SER A 45 -11.17 12.70 -24.40
CA SER A 45 -12.55 12.24 -24.34
C SER A 45 -12.72 10.80 -24.84
N GLU A 46 -12.06 10.44 -25.94
CA GLU A 46 -12.08 9.07 -26.44
C GLU A 46 -11.43 8.11 -25.44
N ILE A 47 -10.33 8.53 -24.81
CA ILE A 47 -9.68 7.73 -23.77
C ILE A 47 -10.62 7.51 -22.58
N MET A 48 -11.30 8.54 -22.09
CA MET A 48 -12.28 8.40 -20.99
C MET A 48 -13.42 7.44 -21.34
N GLN A 49 -13.96 7.52 -22.55
CA GLN A 49 -15.00 6.59 -23.02
C GLN A 49 -14.49 5.15 -23.11
N LEU A 50 -13.25 4.95 -23.58
CA LEU A 50 -12.62 3.62 -23.61
C LEU A 50 -12.38 3.08 -22.20
N MET A 51 -11.92 3.90 -21.27
CA MET A 51 -11.74 3.52 -19.87
C MET A 51 -13.07 3.15 -19.20
N LEU A 52 -14.13 3.91 -19.48
CA LEU A 52 -15.46 3.67 -18.92
C LEU A 52 -16.12 2.40 -19.45
N SER A 53 -15.98 2.13 -20.75
CA SER A 53 -16.55 0.95 -21.42
C SER A 53 -15.76 -0.34 -21.18
N SER A 54 -14.51 -0.22 -20.72
CA SER A 54 -13.63 -1.36 -20.51
C SER A 54 -13.97 -2.10 -19.22
N SER A 55 -14.32 -3.38 -19.34
CA SER A 55 -14.39 -4.31 -18.22
C SER A 55 -13.01 -4.83 -17.78
N ALA A 56 -11.95 -4.57 -18.56
CA ALA A 56 -10.67 -5.27 -18.47
C ALA A 56 -9.94 -5.08 -17.13
N ALA A 57 -10.16 -3.97 -16.45
CA ALA A 57 -9.53 -3.70 -15.16
C ALA A 57 -10.32 -4.26 -13.97
N GLY A 58 -11.62 -4.53 -14.14
CA GLY A 58 -12.51 -4.86 -13.03
C GLY A 58 -12.56 -3.81 -11.92
N ILE A 59 -12.06 -2.58 -12.14
CA ILE A 59 -12.09 -1.47 -11.18
C ILE A 59 -13.46 -0.80 -11.26
N LYS A 60 -14.00 -0.34 -10.12
CA LYS A 60 -15.21 0.50 -10.11
C LYS A 60 -14.99 1.73 -11.00
N PRO A 61 -15.75 1.92 -12.10
CA PRO A 61 -15.42 2.89 -13.13
C PRO A 61 -15.85 4.32 -12.76
N HIS A 62 -15.54 4.78 -11.55
CA HIS A 62 -15.91 6.10 -11.05
C HIS A 62 -15.18 7.19 -11.86
N PRO A 63 -15.87 8.23 -12.38
CA PRO A 63 -15.25 9.25 -13.24
C PRO A 63 -14.02 9.91 -12.61
N ALA A 64 -14.10 10.32 -11.33
CA ALA A 64 -12.96 10.90 -10.63
C ALA A 64 -11.74 9.96 -10.51
N ILE A 65 -11.95 8.64 -10.39
CA ILE A 65 -10.85 7.67 -10.36
C ILE A 65 -10.24 7.55 -11.76
N LEU A 66 -11.06 7.42 -12.80
CA LEU A 66 -10.60 7.32 -14.20
C LEU A 66 -9.81 8.57 -14.63
N MET A 67 -10.29 9.77 -14.26
CA MET A 67 -9.58 11.03 -14.51
C MET A 67 -8.20 11.06 -13.85
N LYS A 68 -8.04 10.47 -12.66
CA LYS A 68 -6.74 10.39 -11.98
C LYS A 68 -5.84 9.29 -12.53
N LEU A 69 -6.42 8.20 -13.02
CA LEU A 69 -5.69 7.15 -13.75
C LEU A 69 -5.23 7.64 -15.12
N PHE A 70 -5.87 8.65 -15.72
CA PHE A 70 -5.42 9.24 -16.98
C PHE A 70 -3.95 9.66 -16.92
N ASP A 71 -3.50 10.27 -15.82
CA ASP A 71 -2.15 10.79 -15.66
C ASP A 71 -1.37 10.19 -14.48
N LEU A 72 -1.82 9.08 -13.85
CA LEU A 72 -1.20 8.45 -12.66
C LEU A 72 -1.12 9.36 -11.42
N ALA A 73 -2.16 10.14 -11.14
CA ALA A 73 -2.19 11.12 -10.05
C ALA A 73 -2.33 10.53 -8.62
N PHE A 74 -1.46 9.57 -8.26
CA PHE A 74 -1.35 8.97 -6.94
C PHE A 74 -0.74 9.91 -5.88
N GLY A 75 -0.85 9.53 -4.60
CA GLY A 75 -0.23 10.21 -3.47
C GLY A 75 -0.84 11.58 -3.21
N ILE A 76 -0.01 12.62 -3.13
CA ILE A 76 -0.44 13.99 -2.83
C ILE A 76 -1.44 14.56 -3.85
N ARG A 77 -1.57 13.92 -5.02
CA ARG A 77 -2.47 14.33 -6.10
C ARG A 77 -3.87 13.69 -5.99
N GLY A 78 -4.08 12.88 -4.95
CA GLY A 78 -5.39 12.46 -4.47
C GLY A 78 -5.72 10.99 -4.71
N LEU A 79 -5.16 10.34 -5.75
CA LEU A 79 -5.40 8.91 -5.95
C LEU A 79 -4.57 8.08 -4.98
N SER A 80 -5.09 6.93 -4.61
CA SER A 80 -4.46 5.95 -3.74
C SER A 80 -4.81 4.56 -4.25
N LEU A 81 -3.94 3.58 -4.02
CA LEU A 81 -4.27 2.16 -4.23
C LEU A 81 -5.56 1.77 -3.50
N ALA A 82 -5.86 2.41 -2.37
CA ALA A 82 -7.10 2.23 -1.63
C ALA A 82 -8.38 2.66 -2.37
N HIS A 83 -8.28 3.47 -3.43
CA HIS A 83 -9.44 3.78 -4.30
C HIS A 83 -9.76 2.64 -5.27
N LEU A 84 -8.80 1.72 -5.49
CA LEU A 84 -8.96 0.64 -6.44
C LEU A 84 -9.72 -0.50 -5.77
N GLU A 85 -10.97 -0.63 -6.16
CA GLU A 85 -11.91 -1.62 -5.66
C GLU A 85 -12.48 -2.43 -6.82
N ARG A 86 -12.65 -3.73 -6.57
CA ARG A 86 -13.24 -4.66 -7.54
C ARG A 86 -14.70 -4.31 -7.79
N PHE A 87 -15.07 -4.25 -9.05
CA PHE A 87 -16.42 -3.99 -9.53
C PHE A 87 -17.14 -5.28 -9.87
N ASP A 88 -17.30 -6.13 -8.87
CA ASP A 88 -18.01 -7.40 -9.00
C ASP A 88 -19.53 -7.19 -9.18
N LEU A 89 -20.27 -8.30 -9.37
CA LEU A 89 -21.72 -8.25 -9.57
C LEU A 89 -22.48 -7.68 -8.37
N PHE A 90 -21.94 -7.77 -7.17
CA PHE A 90 -22.55 -7.18 -5.98
C PHE A 90 -22.36 -5.66 -5.99
N ALA A 91 -21.13 -5.19 -6.18
CA ALA A 91 -20.80 -3.78 -6.33
C ALA A 91 -21.58 -3.13 -7.47
N GLN A 92 -21.70 -3.80 -8.62
CA GLN A 92 -22.51 -3.34 -9.76
C GLN A 92 -24.00 -3.19 -9.42
N ARG A 93 -24.56 -4.09 -8.61
CA ARG A 93 -25.97 -4.04 -8.21
C ARG A 93 -26.24 -2.93 -7.22
N GLN A 94 -25.38 -2.77 -6.22
CA GLN A 94 -25.48 -1.66 -5.27
C GLN A 94 -25.33 -0.32 -6.01
N TRP A 95 -24.33 -0.24 -6.88
CA TRP A 95 -24.03 0.98 -7.63
C TRP A 95 -25.15 1.41 -8.58
N ARG A 96 -25.84 0.47 -9.26
CA ARG A 96 -27.03 0.79 -10.08
C ARG A 96 -28.17 1.45 -9.30
N ARG A 97 -28.21 1.27 -7.97
CA ARG A 97 -29.20 1.91 -7.10
C ARG A 97 -28.79 3.32 -6.65
N GLU A 98 -27.49 3.63 -6.68
CA GLU A 98 -26.93 4.91 -6.22
C GLU A 98 -27.08 6.03 -7.27
N GLY A 99 -27.38 5.70 -8.54
CA GLY A 99 -27.75 6.69 -9.56
C GLY A 99 -26.62 7.60 -10.06
N VAL A 100 -25.35 7.21 -9.90
CA VAL A 100 -24.18 8.02 -10.28
C VAL A 100 -24.10 8.19 -11.81
N ASN A 101 -23.98 9.43 -12.29
CA ASN A 101 -23.77 9.72 -13.72
C ASN A 101 -22.31 9.45 -14.12
N MET A 102 -22.08 8.33 -14.80
CA MET A 102 -20.74 7.88 -15.20
C MET A 102 -20.16 8.57 -16.42
N ASN A 103 -20.95 9.40 -17.09
CA ASN A 103 -20.49 10.19 -18.22
C ASN A 103 -20.07 11.61 -17.79
N ASN A 104 -20.16 11.92 -16.50
CA ASN A 104 -19.74 13.21 -15.95
C ASN A 104 -18.27 13.15 -15.50
N PHE A 105 -17.38 13.67 -16.33
CA PHE A 105 -15.95 13.86 -16.09
C PHE A 105 -15.59 15.33 -15.81
N ALA A 106 -16.50 16.08 -15.15
CA ALA A 106 -16.19 17.43 -14.69
C ALA A 106 -15.15 17.39 -13.56
N ALA A 107 -14.28 18.41 -13.51
CA ALA A 107 -13.33 18.58 -12.41
C ALA A 107 -14.01 18.75 -11.03
N SER A 108 -15.30 19.12 -11.00
CA SER A 108 -16.11 19.22 -9.78
C SER A 108 -16.63 17.88 -9.25
N VAL A 109 -16.42 16.78 -9.98
CA VAL A 109 -16.80 15.45 -9.48
C VAL A 109 -15.81 15.03 -8.40
N ASP A 110 -16.32 14.92 -7.17
CA ASP A 110 -15.52 14.55 -6.02
C ASP A 110 -14.92 13.14 -6.17
N LEU A 111 -13.66 13.02 -5.77
CA LEU A 111 -13.04 11.72 -5.60
C LEU A 111 -13.66 11.04 -4.36
N PRO A 112 -14.18 9.81 -4.46
CA PRO A 112 -14.73 9.11 -3.31
C PRO A 112 -13.62 8.89 -2.27
N ARG A 113 -14.00 8.84 -0.99
CA ARG A 113 -13.01 8.55 0.07
C ARG A 113 -12.38 7.18 -0.15
N PRO A 114 -11.04 7.05 -0.01
CA PRO A 114 -10.38 5.76 -0.11
C PRO A 114 -10.83 4.84 1.03
N ARG A 115 -10.90 3.53 0.77
CA ARG A 115 -11.17 2.53 1.82
C ARG A 115 -9.91 2.28 2.66
N SER A 116 -10.05 1.83 3.90
CA SER A 116 -8.87 1.42 4.68
C SER A 116 -8.43 0.01 4.28
N LEU A 117 -7.18 -0.16 3.85
CA LEU A 117 -6.61 -1.48 3.59
C LEU A 117 -6.12 -2.06 4.92
N SER A 118 -6.70 -3.17 5.37
CA SER A 118 -6.41 -3.77 6.67
C SER A 118 -5.48 -4.98 6.58
N THR A 119 -5.34 -5.55 5.38
CA THR A 119 -4.55 -6.75 5.12
C THR A 119 -3.67 -6.60 3.88
N MET A 120 -2.53 -7.29 3.85
CA MET A 120 -1.69 -7.35 2.65
C MET A 120 -2.43 -7.95 1.45
N ALA A 121 -3.41 -8.84 1.68
CA ALA A 121 -4.24 -9.41 0.61
C ALA A 121 -5.06 -8.34 -0.11
N GLU A 122 -5.66 -7.40 0.63
CA GLU A 122 -6.40 -6.27 0.03
C GLU A 122 -5.47 -5.31 -0.73
N LEU A 123 -4.22 -5.14 -0.29
CA LEU A 123 -3.20 -4.39 -1.00
C LEU A 123 -2.79 -5.10 -2.30
N PHE A 124 -2.58 -6.42 -2.28
CA PHE A 124 -2.33 -7.19 -3.51
C PHE A 124 -3.49 -7.16 -4.48
N GLU A 125 -4.73 -7.17 -3.98
CA GLU A 125 -5.90 -7.02 -4.82
C GLU A 125 -5.90 -5.65 -5.52
N ALA A 126 -5.64 -4.56 -4.78
CA ALA A 126 -5.52 -3.22 -5.36
C ALA A 126 -4.41 -3.16 -6.44
N PHE A 127 -3.25 -3.75 -6.18
CA PHE A 127 -2.18 -3.86 -7.18
C PHE A 127 -2.59 -4.70 -8.39
N SER A 128 -3.30 -5.81 -8.19
CA SER A 128 -3.76 -6.67 -9.28
C SER A 128 -4.73 -5.93 -10.19
N LEU A 129 -5.63 -5.14 -9.61
CA LEU A 129 -6.54 -4.26 -10.34
C LEU A 129 -5.78 -3.18 -11.13
N LEU A 130 -4.80 -2.52 -10.50
CA LEU A 130 -3.94 -1.55 -11.18
C LEU A 130 -3.16 -2.18 -12.33
N GLN A 131 -2.63 -3.39 -12.14
CA GLN A 131 -1.89 -4.11 -13.17
C GLN A 131 -2.81 -4.50 -14.34
N ALA A 132 -4.02 -4.97 -14.07
CA ALA A 132 -5.02 -5.25 -15.10
C ALA A 132 -5.39 -4.00 -15.90
N PHE A 133 -5.55 -2.87 -15.23
CA PHE A 133 -5.75 -1.57 -15.89
C PHE A 133 -4.55 -1.18 -16.75
N ALA A 134 -3.34 -1.28 -16.18
CA ALA A 134 -2.10 -0.91 -16.84
C ALA A 134 -1.81 -1.73 -18.09
N MET A 135 -2.09 -3.05 -18.06
CA MET A 135 -1.98 -3.92 -19.23
C MET A 135 -2.84 -3.44 -20.39
N ARG A 136 -4.00 -2.84 -20.10
CA ARG A 136 -4.90 -2.35 -21.13
C ARG A 136 -4.56 -0.95 -21.62
N PHE A 137 -4.16 -0.05 -20.74
CA PHE A 137 -4.12 1.40 -21.01
C PHE A 137 -2.74 2.05 -20.95
N TYR A 138 -1.73 1.38 -20.38
CA TYR A 138 -0.39 1.96 -20.27
C TYR A 138 0.64 1.21 -21.12
N ASN A 139 1.76 1.86 -21.42
CA ASN A 139 2.88 1.28 -22.14
C ASN A 139 3.70 0.31 -21.28
N ALA A 140 4.56 -0.45 -21.94
CA ALA A 140 5.40 -1.48 -21.32
C ALA A 140 6.29 -0.94 -20.18
N LYS A 141 6.80 0.30 -20.29
CA LYS A 141 7.68 0.89 -19.26
C LYS A 141 6.89 1.15 -17.97
N THR A 142 5.69 1.70 -18.08
CA THR A 142 4.81 1.91 -16.91
C THR A 142 4.30 0.59 -16.33
N GLN A 143 3.95 -0.39 -17.17
CA GLN A 143 3.58 -1.73 -16.72
C GLN A 143 4.72 -2.43 -15.95
N ALA A 144 5.97 -2.32 -16.43
CA ALA A 144 7.14 -2.91 -15.78
C ALA A 144 7.40 -2.28 -14.40
N PHE A 145 7.16 -0.96 -14.25
CA PHE A 145 7.27 -0.29 -12.97
C PHE A 145 6.19 -0.76 -11.97
N ILE A 146 4.92 -0.82 -12.39
CA ILE A 146 3.81 -1.31 -11.54
C ILE A 146 4.06 -2.77 -11.13
N THR A 147 4.56 -3.59 -12.04
CA THR A 147 4.93 -4.99 -11.77
C THR A 147 6.07 -5.08 -10.74
N ALA A 148 7.08 -4.22 -10.86
CA ALA A 148 8.15 -4.14 -9.87
C ALA A 148 7.61 -3.72 -8.49
N ALA A 149 6.71 -2.73 -8.42
CA ALA A 149 6.04 -2.29 -7.18
C ALA A 149 5.30 -3.44 -6.50
N MET A 150 4.52 -4.19 -7.26
CA MET A 150 3.82 -5.37 -6.75
C MET A 150 4.78 -6.48 -6.28
N GLY A 151 5.86 -6.73 -7.01
CA GLY A 151 6.91 -7.69 -6.60
C GLY A 151 7.62 -7.25 -5.30
N PHE A 152 7.80 -5.95 -5.10
CA PHE A 152 8.32 -5.42 -3.85
C PHE A 152 7.33 -5.59 -2.69
N ALA A 153 6.03 -5.40 -2.92
CA ALA A 153 5.00 -5.70 -1.92
C ALA A 153 5.02 -7.18 -1.48
N ALA A 154 5.26 -8.11 -2.42
CA ALA A 154 5.49 -9.53 -2.12
C ALA A 154 6.71 -9.74 -1.21
N THR A 155 7.80 -9.01 -1.49
CA THR A 155 9.00 -9.04 -0.66
C THR A 155 8.72 -8.53 0.75
N ILE A 156 8.01 -7.40 0.92
CA ILE A 156 7.60 -6.87 2.23
C ILE A 156 6.72 -7.89 2.97
N THR A 157 5.76 -8.51 2.28
CA THR A 157 4.83 -9.47 2.89
C THR A 157 5.56 -10.63 3.54
N GLY A 158 6.63 -11.13 2.90
CA GLY A 158 7.47 -12.21 3.43
C GLY A 158 8.30 -11.84 4.67
N MET A 159 8.42 -10.55 5.01
CA MET A 159 9.25 -10.10 6.15
C MET A 159 8.56 -10.21 7.50
N GLY A 160 7.24 -10.37 7.58
CA GLY A 160 6.57 -10.41 8.88
C GLY A 160 5.05 -10.50 8.82
N MET A 161 4.44 -10.39 9.99
CA MET A 161 2.99 -10.24 10.12
C MET A 161 2.65 -8.76 10.22
N TRP A 162 1.71 -8.32 9.39
CA TRP A 162 1.29 -6.93 9.27
C TRP A 162 -0.11 -6.77 9.88
N ASN A 163 -0.26 -5.80 10.77
CA ASN A 163 -1.59 -5.39 11.28
C ASN A 163 -2.17 -4.29 10.37
N ALA A 164 -3.43 -3.93 10.59
CA ALA A 164 -4.13 -2.94 9.76
C ALA A 164 -3.40 -1.58 9.68
N SER A 165 -2.89 -1.07 10.80
CA SER A 165 -2.14 0.20 10.83
C SER A 165 -0.86 0.13 10.00
N ALA A 166 -0.15 -0.99 10.03
CA ALA A 166 1.06 -1.16 9.23
C ALA A 166 0.74 -1.29 7.74
N VAL A 167 -0.36 -1.97 7.38
CA VAL A 167 -0.82 -2.07 5.98
C VAL A 167 -1.24 -0.71 5.45
N ASP A 168 -1.95 0.10 6.23
CA ASP A 168 -2.32 1.46 5.87
C ASP A 168 -1.07 2.32 5.58
N LEU A 169 -0.05 2.21 6.43
CA LEU A 169 1.20 2.94 6.24
C LEU A 169 2.01 2.43 5.03
N ILE A 170 2.02 1.13 4.78
CA ILE A 170 2.62 0.55 3.57
C ILE A 170 1.87 1.06 2.32
N THR A 171 0.55 1.16 2.38
CA THR A 171 -0.29 1.69 1.30
C THR A 171 0.06 3.14 1.00
N PHE A 172 0.13 3.98 2.04
CA PHE A 172 0.57 5.37 1.94
C PHE A 172 1.97 5.50 1.30
N TRP A 173 2.91 4.65 1.71
CA TRP A 173 4.25 4.64 1.12
C TRP A 173 4.22 4.28 -0.37
N PHE A 174 3.45 3.26 -0.76
CA PHE A 174 3.30 2.91 -2.17
C PHE A 174 2.63 4.00 -3.01
N ASP A 175 1.66 4.71 -2.44
CA ASP A 175 1.05 5.88 -3.10
C ASP A 175 2.12 6.96 -3.37
N GLY A 176 3.05 7.16 -2.43
CA GLY A 176 4.22 8.02 -2.61
C GLY A 176 5.18 7.53 -3.70
N VAL A 177 5.41 6.22 -3.79
CA VAL A 177 6.27 5.64 -4.85
C VAL A 177 5.65 5.82 -6.25
N LEU A 178 4.33 5.63 -6.36
CA LEU A 178 3.59 5.90 -7.59
C LEU A 178 3.61 7.42 -7.92
N ASP A 179 3.53 8.28 -6.90
CA ASP A 179 3.64 9.73 -7.03
C ASP A 179 5.02 10.15 -7.59
N ASP A 180 6.10 9.58 -7.05
CA ASP A 180 7.48 9.81 -7.48
C ASP A 180 7.72 9.34 -8.92
N TYR A 181 7.13 8.21 -9.34
CA TYR A 181 7.21 7.78 -10.74
C TYR A 181 6.55 8.78 -11.68
N ARG A 182 5.39 9.33 -11.31
CA ARG A 182 4.77 10.42 -12.07
C ARG A 182 5.63 11.69 -12.05
N ARG A 183 6.32 12.03 -10.95
CA ARG A 183 7.26 13.17 -10.92
C ARG A 183 8.42 12.97 -11.91
N ALA A 184 8.95 11.76 -12.03
CA ALA A 184 9.98 11.46 -13.02
C ALA A 184 9.47 11.63 -14.46
N ILE A 185 8.19 11.38 -14.73
CA ILE A 185 7.55 11.68 -16.02
C ILE A 185 7.46 13.19 -16.23
N GLU A 186 7.02 13.96 -15.24
CA GLU A 186 6.96 15.43 -15.33
C GLU A 186 8.34 16.04 -15.56
N GLU A 187 9.36 15.54 -14.86
CA GLU A 187 10.75 15.95 -15.08
C GLU A 187 11.21 15.64 -16.50
N MET A 188 10.82 14.49 -17.06
CA MET A 188 11.07 14.17 -18.46
C MET A 188 10.38 15.14 -19.42
N VAL A 189 9.14 15.57 -19.11
CA VAL A 189 8.41 16.58 -19.91
C VAL A 189 9.15 17.92 -19.91
N VAL A 190 9.68 18.34 -18.76
CA VAL A 190 10.32 19.65 -18.61
C VAL A 190 11.78 19.67 -19.08
N SER A 191 12.55 18.63 -18.74
CA SER A 191 14.01 18.58 -18.94
C SER A 191 14.45 17.66 -20.07
N GLY A 192 13.58 16.77 -20.56
CA GLY A 192 13.92 15.71 -21.51
C GLY A 192 14.62 14.49 -20.90
N VAL A 193 14.99 14.53 -19.61
CA VAL A 193 15.71 13.44 -18.93
C VAL A 193 14.74 12.39 -18.41
N ASP A 194 14.89 11.13 -18.84
CA ASP A 194 14.04 10.02 -18.38
C ASP A 194 14.63 9.35 -17.13
N ASN A 195 14.16 9.78 -15.95
CA ASN A 195 14.57 9.23 -14.65
C ASN A 195 13.67 8.10 -14.14
N ARG A 196 12.72 7.60 -14.94
CA ARG A 196 11.73 6.60 -14.48
C ARG A 196 12.37 5.29 -14.02
N ASP A 197 13.45 4.88 -14.67
CA ASP A 197 14.19 3.68 -14.30
C ASP A 197 14.92 3.83 -12.95
N ASN A 198 15.32 5.05 -12.57
CA ASN A 198 15.93 5.32 -11.26
C ASN A 198 14.90 5.10 -10.14
N VAL A 199 13.66 5.55 -10.32
CA VAL A 199 12.56 5.32 -9.37
C VAL A 199 12.32 3.81 -9.20
N ARG A 200 12.26 3.07 -10.31
CA ARG A 200 12.11 1.61 -10.29
C ARG A 200 13.27 0.90 -9.57
N GLN A 201 14.50 1.35 -9.77
CA GLN A 201 15.67 0.76 -9.08
C GLN A 201 15.70 1.07 -7.59
N ARG A 202 15.25 2.27 -7.18
CA ARG A 202 15.16 2.65 -5.77
C ARG A 202 14.20 1.74 -5.02
N LEU A 203 13.05 1.42 -5.59
CA LEU A 203 12.10 0.47 -5.03
C LEU A 203 12.76 -0.85 -4.57
N ALA A 204 13.66 -1.42 -5.39
CA ALA A 204 14.36 -2.67 -5.05
C ALA A 204 15.38 -2.54 -3.89
N LYS A 205 15.84 -1.31 -3.61
CA LYS A 205 16.83 -1.00 -2.56
C LYS A 205 16.19 -0.42 -1.29
N SER A 206 14.93 0.01 -1.37
CA SER A 206 14.22 0.79 -0.34
C SER A 206 13.63 -0.03 0.82
N VAL A 207 14.04 -1.28 1.05
CA VAL A 207 13.59 -2.04 2.24
C VAL A 207 13.86 -1.23 3.53
N SER A 208 15.04 -0.63 3.65
CA SER A 208 15.38 0.22 4.80
C SER A 208 14.58 1.52 4.85
N ASP A 209 14.23 2.11 3.70
CA ASP A 209 13.48 3.36 3.63
C ASP A 209 12.02 3.17 4.08
N VAL A 210 11.38 2.05 3.71
CA VAL A 210 10.05 1.67 4.18
C VAL A 210 10.02 1.62 5.71
N PHE A 211 11.01 0.97 6.33
CA PHE A 211 11.10 0.89 7.79
C PHE A 211 11.42 2.24 8.43
N ASN A 212 12.25 3.07 7.83
CA ASN A 212 12.53 4.43 8.32
C ASN A 212 11.27 5.31 8.26
N THR A 213 10.50 5.27 7.18
CA THR A 213 9.20 5.94 7.06
C THR A 213 8.20 5.42 8.11
N MET A 214 8.22 4.10 8.39
CA MET A 214 7.43 3.49 9.47
C MET A 214 7.79 4.01 10.87
N HIS A 215 9.09 4.21 11.15
CA HIS A 215 9.55 4.74 12.43
C HIS A 215 9.26 6.24 12.58
N LEU A 216 9.31 7.02 11.49
CA LEU A 216 9.04 8.46 11.51
C LEU A 216 7.56 8.80 11.73
N ILE A 217 6.64 7.94 11.29
CA ILE A 217 5.20 8.14 11.40
C ILE A 217 4.63 7.54 12.71
N HIS A 218 5.41 6.71 13.42
CA HIS A 218 5.08 6.25 14.77
C HIS A 218 6.17 6.59 15.81
N PRO A 219 6.20 7.83 16.36
CA PRO A 219 6.85 8.08 17.64
C PRO A 219 6.08 7.46 18.82
N GLU A 220 4.76 7.31 18.69
CA GLU A 220 3.85 7.19 19.85
C GLU A 220 3.42 5.77 20.23
N ALA A 221 3.86 4.73 19.53
CA ALA A 221 3.64 3.35 19.99
C ALA A 221 4.52 2.97 21.20
N SER A 222 5.38 3.87 21.67
CA SER A 222 6.35 3.66 22.75
C SER A 222 6.22 4.63 23.93
N ALA A 223 5.13 5.40 24.03
CA ALA A 223 4.87 6.21 25.23
C ALA A 223 4.15 5.34 26.29
N PRO A 224 4.67 5.21 27.52
CA PRO A 224 3.94 4.56 28.59
C PRO A 224 2.72 5.41 28.93
N ALA A 225 1.52 4.86 28.74
CA ALA A 225 0.30 5.45 29.28
C ALA A 225 0.49 5.64 30.80
N ALA A 226 0.53 6.90 31.22
CA ALA A 226 0.54 7.26 32.63
C ALA A 226 -0.69 6.65 33.30
N LYS A 227 -0.45 5.98 34.44
CA LYS A 227 -1.47 5.41 35.29
C LYS A 227 -2.49 6.49 35.66
N ASP A 228 -3.76 6.23 35.41
CA ASP A 228 -4.82 6.77 36.25
C ASP A 228 -5.62 5.62 36.87
N GLN A 229 -5.69 5.66 38.20
CA GLN A 229 -6.37 4.68 39.03
C GLN A 229 -7.85 5.08 39.11
N GLY A 230 -8.72 4.29 38.48
CA GLY A 230 -10.17 4.46 38.57
C GLY A 230 -10.88 3.12 38.65
N ARG A 231 -11.12 2.67 39.88
CA ARG A 231 -11.84 1.46 40.29
C ARG A 231 -13.32 1.51 39.89
N SER A 232 -13.86 0.47 39.23
CA SER A 232 -15.19 -0.08 39.56
C SER A 232 -15.45 -1.44 38.89
N ASP A 233 -16.07 -2.30 39.67
CA ASP A 233 -16.38 -3.70 39.49
C ASP A 233 -17.57 -4.02 38.55
N ARG A 234 -17.56 -5.28 38.09
CA ARG A 234 -18.68 -6.23 37.81
C ARG A 234 -19.32 -6.35 36.41
N ALA A 235 -19.06 -7.54 35.86
CA ALA A 235 -20.02 -8.61 35.49
C ALA A 235 -20.37 -8.86 34.00
N ALA A 236 -19.71 -9.91 33.46
CA ALA A 236 -20.24 -11.09 32.75
C ALA A 236 -21.50 -10.92 31.86
N THR A 237 -21.51 -11.23 30.57
CA THR A 237 -21.41 -12.60 29.98
C THR A 237 -21.62 -12.47 28.46
N LYS A 238 -20.95 -13.30 27.63
CA LYS A 238 -21.57 -14.25 26.66
C LYS A 238 -20.58 -14.77 25.60
N ARG A 239 -20.34 -16.08 25.69
CA ARG A 239 -20.22 -17.14 24.66
C ARG A 239 -19.44 -16.89 23.35
N SER A 240 -18.46 -17.78 23.16
CA SER A 240 -17.63 -18.06 21.97
C SER A 240 -18.42 -18.49 20.71
N PRO A 241 -17.78 -18.48 19.53
CA PRO A 241 -17.36 -19.76 18.95
C PRO A 241 -15.98 -19.78 18.24
N ALA A 242 -15.21 -20.84 18.53
CA ALA A 242 -14.16 -21.50 17.75
C ALA A 242 -13.25 -20.65 16.84
N GLU A 243 -12.10 -20.23 17.37
CA GLU A 243 -11.03 -19.55 16.63
C GLU A 243 -9.80 -20.45 16.52
N SER A 244 -9.25 -20.57 15.30
CA SER A 244 -8.03 -21.32 15.00
C SER A 244 -6.87 -20.74 15.82
N LYS A 245 -6.30 -21.52 16.74
CA LYS A 245 -5.20 -21.12 17.60
C LYS A 245 -3.93 -20.80 16.79
N ARG A 246 -3.75 -19.53 16.41
CA ARG A 246 -2.42 -18.91 16.30
C ARG A 246 -2.06 -18.45 17.69
N THR A 247 -1.19 -19.19 18.38
CA THR A 247 -0.85 -18.91 19.79
C THR A 247 -0.09 -17.58 19.87
N ARG A 248 -0.81 -16.51 20.22
CA ARG A 248 -0.22 -15.27 20.70
C ARG A 248 0.60 -15.61 21.93
N VAL A 249 1.86 -15.19 21.99
CA VAL A 249 2.71 -15.41 23.17
C VAL A 249 1.99 -14.78 24.38
N PRO A 250 1.71 -15.55 25.45
CA PRO A 250 1.01 -15.05 26.61
C PRO A 250 1.77 -13.89 27.29
N GLN A 251 1.02 -12.96 27.88
CA GLN A 251 1.57 -11.68 28.38
C GLN A 251 2.49 -11.87 29.59
N ASP A 252 2.21 -12.87 30.42
CA ASP A 252 3.04 -13.34 31.53
C ASP A 252 4.42 -13.82 31.04
N ILE A 253 4.48 -14.54 29.90
CA ILE A 253 5.75 -14.91 29.26
C ILE A 253 6.53 -13.67 28.84
N ILE A 254 5.85 -12.67 28.28
CA ILE A 254 6.50 -11.43 27.83
C ILE A 254 7.02 -10.63 29.03
N ALA A 255 6.26 -10.58 30.13
CA ALA A 255 6.64 -9.87 31.35
C ALA A 255 7.83 -10.52 32.07
N ALA A 256 7.94 -11.86 31.99
CA ALA A 256 9.03 -12.62 32.59
C ALA A 256 10.33 -12.63 31.76
N LEU A 257 10.37 -11.95 30.60
CA LEU A 257 11.58 -11.89 29.78
C LEU A 257 12.67 -10.99 30.40
N PRO A 258 13.91 -11.49 30.52
CA PRO A 258 15.05 -10.67 30.92
C PRO A 258 15.24 -9.45 30.02
N SER A 259 15.71 -8.35 30.60
CA SER A 259 15.98 -7.10 29.88
C SER A 259 17.41 -6.61 30.12
N GLN A 260 18.07 -6.12 29.07
CA GLN A 260 19.39 -5.50 29.12
C GLN A 260 19.32 -4.14 28.42
N ASN A 261 19.89 -3.10 29.03
CA ASN A 261 19.87 -1.72 28.51
C ASN A 261 18.46 -1.24 28.11
N GLY A 262 17.46 -1.55 28.96
CA GLY A 262 16.06 -1.18 28.73
C GLY A 262 15.33 -1.97 27.64
N LYS A 263 15.94 -3.03 27.09
CA LYS A 263 15.34 -3.88 26.04
C LYS A 263 15.19 -5.31 26.50
N SER A 264 13.98 -5.86 26.39
CA SER A 264 13.73 -7.28 26.63
C SER A 264 14.42 -8.15 25.58
N VAL A 265 14.82 -9.35 25.99
CA VAL A 265 15.47 -10.32 25.10
C VAL A 265 14.50 -10.84 24.04
N CYS A 266 15.00 -11.07 22.83
CA CYS A 266 14.20 -11.65 21.76
C CYS A 266 13.86 -13.12 22.08
N LEU A 267 12.57 -13.44 22.21
CA LEU A 267 12.14 -14.81 22.50
C LEU A 267 12.60 -15.82 21.45
N LYS A 268 12.59 -15.46 20.15
CA LYS A 268 13.11 -16.32 19.07
C LYS A 268 14.61 -16.55 19.18
N PHE A 269 15.37 -15.55 19.66
CA PHE A 269 16.81 -15.68 19.88
C PHE A 269 17.13 -16.68 21.00
N LEU A 270 16.21 -16.95 21.94
CA LEU A 270 16.38 -17.95 22.99
C LEU A 270 16.09 -19.40 22.52
N THR A 271 15.48 -19.56 21.35
CA THR A 271 15.13 -20.88 20.79
C THR A 271 16.32 -21.53 20.08
N ARG A 272 16.30 -22.85 19.90
CA ARG A 272 17.29 -23.57 19.08
C ARG A 272 17.34 -23.10 17.63
N ALA A 273 16.18 -22.70 17.06
CA ALA A 273 16.10 -22.20 15.70
C ALA A 273 16.76 -20.81 15.54
N GLY A 274 16.93 -20.08 16.64
CA GLY A 274 17.50 -18.74 16.64
C GLY A 274 16.57 -17.69 16.04
N CYS A 275 17.08 -16.45 16.01
CA CYS A 275 16.38 -15.33 15.38
C CYS A 275 16.90 -15.14 13.94
N PRO A 276 16.03 -14.94 12.93
CA PRO A 276 16.46 -14.72 11.53
C PRO A 276 17.09 -13.33 11.27
N SER A 277 17.24 -12.50 12.30
CA SER A 277 17.85 -11.17 12.17
C SER A 277 19.33 -11.27 11.80
N ARG A 278 19.78 -10.42 10.88
CA ARG A 278 21.19 -10.28 10.48
C ARG A 278 22.03 -9.52 11.50
N SER A 279 21.40 -8.87 12.48
CA SER A 279 22.11 -8.13 13.53
C SER A 279 22.45 -9.05 14.71
N PRO A 280 23.71 -9.07 15.17
CA PRO A 280 24.12 -9.86 16.33
C PRO A 280 23.55 -9.32 17.64
N GLU A 281 23.19 -8.03 17.70
CA GLU A 281 22.80 -7.35 18.96
C GLU A 281 21.28 -7.16 19.12
N ARG A 282 20.50 -7.26 18.04
CA ARG A 282 19.05 -7.07 18.11
C ARG A 282 18.28 -7.84 17.07
N CYS A 283 17.04 -8.19 17.41
CA CYS A 283 16.10 -8.70 16.45
C CYS A 283 15.44 -7.56 15.66
N MET A 284 14.82 -7.95 14.56
CA MET A 284 13.97 -7.11 13.71
C MET A 284 12.80 -6.41 14.44
N PHE A 285 12.44 -6.86 15.65
CA PHE A 285 11.41 -6.24 16.50
C PHE A 285 12.00 -5.37 17.64
N GLY A 286 13.27 -4.97 17.54
CA GLY A 286 13.91 -4.08 18.51
C GLY A 286 14.26 -4.71 19.86
N ARG A 287 13.94 -6.00 20.07
CA ARG A 287 14.38 -6.77 21.24
C ARG A 287 15.86 -7.14 21.14
N ALA A 288 16.54 -7.18 22.27
CA ALA A 288 17.98 -7.41 22.30
C ALA A 288 18.32 -8.89 22.08
N HIS A 289 19.49 -9.13 21.50
CA HIS A 289 20.12 -10.44 21.37
C HIS A 289 21.22 -10.53 22.41
N PHE A 290 20.94 -11.19 23.52
CA PHE A 290 21.93 -11.49 24.54
C PHE A 290 21.55 -12.79 25.24
N VAL A 291 22.57 -13.49 25.76
CA VAL A 291 22.35 -14.69 26.56
C VAL A 291 22.09 -14.23 28.00
N PRO A 292 20.89 -14.42 28.55
CA PRO A 292 20.60 -13.99 29.92
C PRO A 292 21.31 -14.91 30.92
N GLU A 293 21.78 -14.34 32.03
CA GLU A 293 22.39 -15.11 33.13
C GLU A 293 21.36 -16.01 33.84
N LYS A 294 20.11 -15.57 33.90
CA LYS A 294 18.97 -16.31 34.45
C LYS A 294 17.77 -16.17 33.53
N LEU A 295 17.08 -17.27 33.29
CA LEU A 295 15.84 -17.31 32.52
C LEU A 295 14.74 -17.92 33.38
N ASP A 296 13.63 -17.19 33.55
CA ASP A 296 12.50 -17.63 34.36
C ASP A 296 11.95 -18.98 33.87
N THR A 297 11.64 -19.88 34.81
CA THR A 297 11.14 -21.24 34.54
C THR A 297 9.88 -21.23 33.68
N VAL A 298 9.00 -20.23 33.84
CA VAL A 298 7.78 -20.07 33.02
C VAL A 298 8.13 -19.80 31.55
N VAL A 299 9.13 -18.95 31.29
CA VAL A 299 9.60 -18.68 29.91
C VAL A 299 10.30 -19.91 29.33
N ARG A 300 11.08 -20.60 30.16
CA ARG A 300 11.77 -21.83 29.74
C ARG A 300 10.78 -22.91 29.30
N GLN A 301 9.77 -23.18 30.13
CA GLN A 301 8.74 -24.16 29.86
C GLN A 301 7.98 -23.80 28.56
N TYR A 302 7.61 -22.53 28.40
CA TYR A 302 6.93 -22.07 27.19
C TYR A 302 7.74 -22.31 25.90
N ILE A 303 9.04 -22.03 25.91
CA ILE A 303 9.91 -22.25 24.74
C ILE A 303 10.03 -23.74 24.41
N ASN A 304 10.15 -24.60 25.43
CA ASN A 304 10.23 -26.04 25.22
C ASN A 304 8.94 -26.62 24.66
N ASP A 305 7.79 -26.22 25.21
CA ASP A 305 6.49 -26.77 24.83
C ASP A 305 5.99 -26.24 23.48
N ASN A 306 6.36 -25.01 23.10
CA ASN A 306 5.74 -24.32 21.96
C ASN A 306 6.71 -23.87 20.86
N MET A 307 8.02 -23.83 21.11
CA MET A 307 8.99 -23.16 20.23
C MET A 307 10.22 -24.00 19.87
N GLY A 308 10.13 -25.33 19.99
CA GLY A 308 11.16 -26.24 19.50
C GLY A 308 12.41 -26.33 20.38
N GLY A 309 12.31 -25.87 21.64
CA GLY A 309 13.35 -26.00 22.64
C GLY A 309 14.34 -24.84 22.69
N ILE A 310 15.03 -24.77 23.83
CA ILE A 310 15.98 -23.70 24.15
C ILE A 310 17.37 -23.96 23.53
N ARG A 311 18.04 -22.87 23.11
CA ARG A 311 19.44 -22.88 22.66
C ARG A 311 20.40 -23.35 23.77
N ARG A 312 21.53 -23.94 23.39
CA ARG A 312 22.38 -24.75 24.29
C ARG A 312 23.21 -23.93 25.28
N ASP A 313 23.47 -22.69 24.96
CA ASP A 313 24.30 -21.74 25.70
C ASP A 313 23.53 -20.92 26.73
N ILE A 314 22.22 -21.14 26.89
CA ILE A 314 21.47 -20.60 28.04
C ILE A 314 21.74 -21.49 29.25
N PRO A 315 22.13 -20.92 30.41
CA PRO A 315 22.36 -21.69 31.63
C PRO A 315 21.16 -22.60 32.00
N PRO A 316 21.39 -23.81 32.52
CA PRO A 316 20.31 -24.64 33.06
C PRO A 316 19.68 -23.96 34.29
N ASP A 317 18.46 -24.39 34.67
CA ASP A 317 17.81 -23.87 35.88
C ASP A 317 18.70 -24.10 37.11
N GLN A 318 18.88 -23.04 37.90
CA GLN A 318 19.44 -23.08 39.25
C GLN A 318 18.29 -23.09 40.26
#